data_AF-A0A2T2T209-F1
#
_entry.id   AF-A0A2T2T209-F1
#
_cell.length_a   1.000
_cell.length_b   1.000
_cell.length_c   1.000
_cell.angle_alpha   90.00
_cell.angle_beta   90.00
_cell.angle_gamma   90.00
#
_symmetry.space_group_name_H-M   'P 1'
#
loop_
_entity.id
_entity.type
_entity.pdbx_description
1 polymer ?
#
loop_
_entity_poly.entity_id
_entity_poly.type
_entity_poly.pdbx_seq_one_letter_code
_entity_poly.pdbx_strand_id
1 'polypeptide(L)'
;MTGPPTNILHINDVEPLPSDLAGAYPLFDAGDLVVSVKRLHLVFVFDPDSMTVKWHASDPFVAQHDPDFIGDGWIAVFDNQDDGTGRGSLLGGSRIVTVQPHTDSTKVLFPTEHSEPFHTGSQGRWELLDHGNTRLTETESGRISRARRWDLCVRRHNPDDGSVSVSAASMPPGVSFSLKSAGMRGTCP
;
A
#
# COMPACT_ATOMS: atom_id res chain seq x y z
N MET A 1 -35.75 -4.27 -2.98
CA MET A 1 -34.75 -4.59 -4.01
C MET A 1 -33.99 -3.32 -4.31
N THR A 2 -32.71 -3.24 -3.92
CA THR A 2 -31.83 -2.14 -4.31
C THR A 2 -31.47 -2.31 -5.78
N GLY A 3 -31.47 -1.23 -6.55
CA GLY A 3 -31.07 -1.26 -7.97
C GLY A 3 -29.64 -1.79 -8.17
N PRO A 4 -29.17 -1.90 -9.43
CA PRO A 4 -27.80 -2.32 -9.69
C PRO A 4 -26.84 -1.48 -8.84
N PRO A 5 -25.79 -2.10 -8.26
CA PRO A 5 -24.84 -1.39 -7.42
C PRO A 5 -24.33 -0.15 -8.16
N THR A 6 -24.55 1.03 -7.58
CA THR A 6 -24.21 2.32 -8.20
C THR A 6 -22.71 2.58 -8.27
N ASN A 7 -21.91 1.73 -7.63
CA ASN A 7 -20.47 1.77 -7.64
C ASN A 7 -19.94 0.42 -8.16
N ILE A 8 -19.80 0.30 -9.49
CA ILE A 8 -19.47 -0.99 -10.12
C ILE A 8 -17.96 -1.28 -10.03
N LEU A 9 -17.12 -0.28 -10.22
CA LEU A 9 -15.67 -0.43 -10.26
C LEU A 9 -15.00 -0.16 -8.90
N HIS A 10 -15.44 0.89 -8.21
CA HIS A 10 -14.79 1.37 -6.98
C HIS A 10 -13.29 1.63 -7.22
N ILE A 11 -12.99 2.57 -8.14
CA ILE A 11 -11.64 3.08 -8.35
C ILE A 11 -11.24 3.81 -7.08
N ASN A 12 -10.12 3.38 -6.50
CA ASN A 12 -9.73 3.77 -5.16
C ASN A 12 -8.58 4.74 -5.11
N ASP A 13 -7.70 4.67 -6.10
CA ASP A 13 -6.53 5.51 -6.14
C ASP A 13 -5.90 5.53 -7.53
N VAL A 14 -5.18 6.61 -7.81
CA VAL A 14 -4.41 6.81 -9.04
C VAL A 14 -3.16 7.62 -8.73
N GLU A 15 -1.99 7.07 -9.08
CA GLU A 15 -0.70 7.71 -8.83
C GLU A 15 0.14 7.72 -10.12
N PRO A 16 0.77 8.86 -10.48
CA PRO A 16 1.68 8.93 -11.62
C PRO A 16 3.05 8.36 -11.27
N LEU A 17 3.71 7.71 -12.24
CA LEU A 17 5.12 7.31 -12.15
C LEU A 17 6.00 8.56 -12.08
N PRO A 18 6.65 8.85 -10.93
CA PRO A 18 7.52 10.01 -10.80
C PRO A 18 8.70 9.92 -11.75
N SER A 19 9.12 11.06 -12.30
CA SER A 19 10.20 11.12 -13.30
C SER A 19 11.57 10.67 -12.75
N ASP A 20 11.80 10.85 -11.46
CA ASP A 20 13.03 10.40 -10.78
C ASP A 20 13.08 8.87 -10.58
N LEU A 21 11.93 8.20 -10.57
CA LEU A 21 11.82 6.74 -10.47
C LEU A 21 11.72 6.05 -11.83
N ALA A 22 11.31 6.76 -12.89
CA ALA A 22 11.01 6.17 -14.20
C ALA A 22 12.13 5.28 -14.77
N GLY A 23 13.40 5.65 -14.55
CA GLY A 23 14.55 4.84 -14.99
C GLY A 23 14.62 3.42 -14.40
N ALA A 24 13.88 3.13 -13.33
CA ALA A 24 13.79 1.80 -12.73
C ALA A 24 12.68 0.91 -13.31
N TYR A 25 11.85 1.41 -14.23
CA TYR A 25 10.68 0.70 -14.78
C TYR A 25 10.81 0.49 -16.29
N PRO A 26 11.30 -0.68 -16.75
CA PRO A 26 11.54 -0.92 -18.18
C PRO A 26 10.31 -0.91 -19.08
N LEU A 27 9.10 -1.06 -18.50
CA LEU A 27 7.84 -1.13 -19.24
C LEU A 27 7.09 0.20 -19.30
N PHE A 28 7.53 1.20 -18.55
CA PHE A 28 6.76 2.42 -18.30
C PHE A 28 7.59 3.67 -18.54
N ASP A 29 6.90 4.77 -18.77
CA ASP A 29 7.46 6.10 -18.94
C ASP A 29 7.04 7.00 -17.77
N ALA A 30 7.84 8.02 -17.48
CA ALA A 30 7.48 9.04 -16.49
C ALA A 30 6.10 9.62 -16.81
N GLY A 31 5.20 9.65 -15.83
CA GLY A 31 3.82 10.12 -16.00
C GLY A 31 2.79 9.03 -16.33
N ASP A 32 3.21 7.80 -16.63
CA ASP A 32 2.27 6.66 -16.68
C ASP A 32 1.54 6.51 -15.34
N LEU A 33 0.26 6.19 -15.38
CA LEU A 33 -0.59 6.16 -14.20
C LEU A 33 -0.82 4.72 -13.73
N VAL A 34 -0.53 4.44 -12.46
CA VAL A 34 -1.02 3.22 -11.80
C VAL A 34 -2.39 3.47 -11.20
N VAL A 35 -3.32 2.56 -11.40
CA VAL A 35 -4.72 2.67 -10.97
C VAL A 35 -5.12 1.44 -10.19
N SER A 36 -5.81 1.63 -9.06
CA SER A 36 -6.43 0.55 -8.29
C SER A 36 -7.95 0.53 -8.44
N VAL A 37 -8.50 -0.65 -8.78
CA VAL A 37 -9.93 -0.93 -8.93
C VAL A 37 -10.33 -2.05 -7.96
N LYS A 38 -10.87 -1.68 -6.78
CA LYS A 38 -11.11 -2.62 -5.67
C LYS A 38 -12.06 -3.74 -6.02
N ARG A 39 -13.18 -3.44 -6.69
CA ARG A 39 -14.22 -4.46 -6.93
C ARG A 39 -13.82 -5.52 -7.93
N LEU A 40 -12.81 -5.22 -8.76
CA LEU A 40 -12.24 -6.17 -9.71
C LEU A 40 -10.95 -6.82 -9.19
N HIS A 41 -10.52 -6.44 -7.98
CA HIS A 41 -9.21 -6.80 -7.44
C HIS A 41 -8.08 -6.51 -8.42
N LEU A 42 -8.17 -5.39 -9.14
CA LEU A 42 -7.34 -5.11 -10.32
C LEU A 42 -6.46 -3.88 -10.10
N VAL A 43 -5.16 -4.01 -10.34
CA VAL A 43 -4.23 -2.90 -10.52
C VAL A 43 -3.74 -2.90 -11.96
N PHE A 44 -3.68 -1.74 -12.59
CA PHE A 44 -3.11 -1.61 -13.94
C PHE A 44 -2.33 -0.32 -14.10
N VAL A 45 -1.41 -0.32 -15.06
CA VAL A 45 -0.64 0.87 -15.47
C VAL A 45 -1.03 1.23 -16.89
N PHE A 46 -1.34 2.49 -17.13
CA PHE A 46 -1.68 2.98 -18.46
C PHE A 46 -1.02 4.33 -18.76
N ASP A 47 -0.78 4.55 -20.05
CA ASP A 47 -0.34 5.83 -20.59
C ASP A 47 -1.55 6.76 -20.74
N PRO A 48 -1.58 7.90 -20.02
CA PRO A 48 -2.74 8.81 -20.05
C PRO A 48 -2.91 9.57 -21.37
N ASP A 49 -1.87 9.67 -22.21
CA ASP A 49 -1.95 10.36 -23.50
C ASP A 49 -2.48 9.42 -24.59
N SER A 50 -1.96 8.19 -24.65
CA SER A 50 -2.39 7.20 -25.65
C SER A 50 -3.59 6.35 -25.21
N MET A 51 -3.94 6.38 -23.92
CA MET A 51 -4.94 5.51 -23.28
C MET A 51 -4.60 4.02 -23.36
N THR A 52 -3.33 3.68 -23.56
CA THR A 52 -2.86 2.29 -23.68
C THR A 52 -2.58 1.71 -22.30
N VAL A 53 -3.21 0.57 -21.98
CA VAL A 53 -2.83 -0.24 -20.81
C VAL A 53 -1.50 -0.93 -21.11
N LYS A 54 -0.46 -0.57 -20.36
CA LYS A 54 0.91 -1.11 -20.52
C LYS A 54 1.12 -2.37 -19.68
N TRP A 55 0.40 -2.51 -18.57
CA TRP A 55 0.49 -3.67 -17.67
C TRP A 55 -0.74 -3.77 -16.77
N HIS A 56 -1.05 -4.98 -16.28
CA HIS A 56 -2.07 -5.19 -15.25
C HIS A 56 -1.82 -6.45 -14.40
N ALA A 57 -2.38 -6.48 -13.20
CA ALA A 57 -2.46 -7.66 -12.34
C ALA A 57 -3.76 -7.69 -11.53
N SER A 58 -4.30 -8.89 -11.33
CA SER A 58 -5.45 -9.14 -10.46
C SER A 58 -5.17 -10.12 -9.31
N ASP A 59 -3.88 -10.38 -9.07
CA ASP A 59 -3.31 -11.26 -8.04
C ASP A 59 -1.94 -10.64 -7.65
N PRO A 60 -1.49 -10.70 -6.38
CA PRO A 60 -1.97 -11.55 -5.27
C PRO A 60 -2.90 -10.86 -4.27
N PHE A 61 -3.46 -9.71 -4.60
CA PHE A 61 -4.22 -8.86 -3.67
C PHE A 61 -5.73 -8.98 -3.82
N VAL A 62 -6.46 -8.70 -2.74
CA VAL A 62 -7.91 -8.72 -2.65
C VAL A 62 -8.41 -7.39 -2.10
N ALA A 63 -9.31 -6.78 -2.87
CA ALA A 63 -10.01 -5.55 -2.50
C ALA A 63 -9.08 -4.37 -2.16
N GLN A 64 -7.98 -4.30 -2.89
CA GLN A 64 -6.81 -3.47 -2.64
C GLN A 64 -7.03 -1.96 -2.80
N HIS A 65 -6.09 -1.20 -2.23
CA HIS A 65 -6.02 0.25 -2.22
C HIS A 65 -4.57 0.72 -2.50
N ASP A 66 -4.43 2.03 -2.74
CA ASP A 66 -3.20 2.80 -2.60
C ASP A 66 -1.95 2.15 -3.24
N PRO A 67 -1.94 1.95 -4.57
CA PRO A 67 -0.77 1.46 -5.27
C PRO A 67 0.27 2.57 -5.45
N ASP A 68 1.53 2.29 -5.16
CA ASP A 68 2.62 3.26 -5.27
C ASP A 68 3.82 2.68 -6.02
N PHE A 69 4.41 3.50 -6.89
CA PHE A 69 5.72 3.25 -7.46
C PHE A 69 6.81 3.47 -6.42
N ILE A 70 7.58 2.43 -6.14
CA ILE A 70 8.59 2.44 -5.08
C ILE A 70 10.01 2.15 -5.59
N GLY A 71 10.31 2.37 -6.86
CA GLY A 71 11.65 2.13 -7.39
C GLY A 71 12.01 0.65 -7.52
N ASP A 72 13.21 0.39 -8.07
CA ASP A 72 13.70 -0.95 -8.44
C ASP A 72 12.68 -1.79 -9.26
N GLY A 73 11.79 -1.11 -9.99
CA GLY A 73 10.72 -1.69 -10.79
C GLY A 73 9.54 -2.25 -10.00
N TRP A 74 9.47 -2.02 -8.68
CA TRP A 74 8.41 -2.53 -7.81
C TRP A 74 7.25 -1.55 -7.68
N ILE A 75 6.05 -2.08 -7.64
CA ILE A 75 4.83 -1.37 -7.24
C ILE A 75 4.38 -2.01 -5.93
N ALA A 76 4.23 -1.22 -4.86
CA ALA A 76 3.56 -1.71 -3.65
C ALA A 76 2.06 -1.44 -3.73
N VAL A 77 1.30 -2.32 -3.11
CA VAL A 77 -0.15 -2.31 -3.12
C VAL A 77 -0.62 -2.60 -1.70
N PHE A 78 -1.49 -1.73 -1.17
CA PHE A 78 -2.16 -1.99 0.09
C PHE A 78 -3.25 -3.03 -0.14
N ASP A 79 -3.02 -4.24 0.34
CA ASP A 79 -3.91 -5.38 0.16
C ASP A 79 -4.79 -5.55 1.40
N ASN A 80 -6.07 -5.19 1.29
CA ASN A 80 -6.99 -5.20 2.41
C ASN A 80 -7.29 -6.62 2.91
N GLN A 81 -7.27 -7.61 2.02
CA GLN A 81 -7.74 -8.97 2.30
C GLN A 81 -9.16 -8.96 2.90
N ASP A 82 -10.07 -8.23 2.25
CA ASP A 82 -11.48 -8.12 2.64
C ASP A 82 -12.15 -9.50 2.58
N ASP A 83 -12.22 -10.15 3.73
CA ASP A 83 -12.72 -11.53 3.90
C ASP A 83 -14.11 -11.57 4.55
N GLY A 84 -14.76 -10.41 4.68
CA GLY A 84 -16.03 -10.24 5.36
C GLY A 84 -15.98 -10.39 6.89
N THR A 85 -14.80 -10.62 7.48
CA THR A 85 -14.61 -10.64 8.93
C THR A 85 -14.06 -9.29 9.40
N GLY A 86 -14.51 -8.81 10.57
CA GLY A 86 -14.04 -7.52 11.09
C GLY A 86 -12.59 -7.50 11.60
N ARG A 87 -11.85 -8.62 11.49
CA ARG A 87 -10.47 -8.75 11.98
C ARG A 87 -9.53 -9.49 11.01
N GLY A 88 -9.97 -9.75 9.77
CA GLY A 88 -9.18 -10.49 8.79
C GLY A 88 -8.84 -11.92 9.24
N SER A 89 -9.72 -12.57 10.02
CA SER A 89 -9.42 -13.86 10.65
C SER A 89 -9.41 -15.04 9.67
N LEU A 90 -9.94 -14.87 8.46
CA LEU A 90 -9.96 -15.91 7.43
C LEU A 90 -8.75 -15.80 6.51
N LEU A 91 -8.39 -14.58 6.08
CA LEU A 91 -7.28 -14.35 5.14
C LEU A 91 -5.98 -13.84 5.78
N GLY A 92 -5.96 -13.60 7.09
CA GLY A 92 -4.76 -13.29 7.87
C GLY A 92 -4.44 -11.80 8.03
N GLY A 93 -5.40 -10.92 7.75
CA GLY A 93 -5.24 -9.46 7.90
C GLY A 93 -4.72 -8.75 6.66
N SER A 94 -4.62 -7.41 6.74
CA SER A 94 -4.18 -6.59 5.62
C SER A 94 -2.66 -6.65 5.43
N ARG A 95 -2.21 -6.56 4.18
CA ARG A 95 -0.82 -6.73 3.77
C ARG A 95 -0.34 -5.54 2.97
N ILE A 96 0.97 -5.34 2.92
CA ILE A 96 1.60 -4.61 1.82
C ILE A 96 2.26 -5.64 0.93
N VAL A 97 1.69 -5.84 -0.25
CA VAL A 97 2.26 -6.73 -1.27
C VAL A 97 2.92 -5.90 -2.35
N THR A 98 4.02 -6.39 -2.89
CA THR A 98 4.72 -5.74 -4.00
C THR A 98 4.73 -6.65 -5.21
N VAL A 99 4.56 -6.05 -6.37
CA VAL A 99 4.59 -6.71 -7.68
C VAL A 99 5.63 -6.03 -8.57
N GLN A 100 6.32 -6.80 -9.40
CA GLN A 100 7.34 -6.30 -10.32
C GLN A 100 6.92 -6.57 -11.77
N PRO A 101 6.34 -5.58 -12.48
CA PRO A 101 5.72 -5.78 -13.80
C PRO A 101 6.58 -6.43 -14.88
N HIS A 102 7.91 -6.23 -14.84
CA HIS A 102 8.82 -6.73 -15.88
C HIS A 102 9.33 -8.16 -15.62
N THR A 103 9.05 -8.73 -14.45
CA THR A 103 9.49 -10.09 -14.08
C THR A 103 8.36 -10.98 -13.54
N ASP A 104 7.16 -10.43 -13.38
CA ASP A 104 6.03 -11.05 -12.68
C ASP A 104 6.36 -11.48 -11.23
N SER A 105 7.42 -10.93 -10.63
CA SER A 105 7.81 -11.26 -9.26
C SER A 105 6.89 -10.62 -8.24
N THR A 106 6.62 -11.32 -7.15
CA THR A 106 5.82 -10.82 -6.02
C THR A 106 6.54 -10.99 -4.69
N LYS A 107 6.28 -10.09 -3.73
CA LYS A 107 6.77 -10.19 -2.35
C LYS A 107 5.73 -9.62 -1.39
N VAL A 108 5.76 -10.07 -0.14
CA VAL A 108 5.00 -9.45 0.95
C VAL A 108 5.99 -8.64 1.78
N LEU A 109 5.82 -7.32 1.82
CA LEU A 109 6.61 -6.45 2.69
C LEU A 109 6.05 -6.44 4.12
N PHE A 110 4.73 -6.47 4.27
CA PHE A 110 4.05 -6.50 5.55
C PHE A 110 2.87 -7.48 5.48
N PRO A 111 2.57 -8.27 6.54
CA PRO A 111 3.26 -8.35 7.83
C PRO A 111 4.62 -9.04 7.78
N THR A 112 5.41 -8.86 8.84
CA THR A 112 6.63 -9.63 9.15
C THR A 112 6.40 -10.55 10.35
N GLU A 113 7.37 -11.40 10.68
CA GLU A 113 7.32 -12.28 11.85
C GLU A 113 7.14 -11.54 13.19
N HIS A 114 7.50 -10.26 13.25
CA HIS A 114 7.39 -9.42 14.44
C HIS A 114 6.19 -8.48 14.41
N SER A 115 5.38 -8.54 13.35
CA SER A 115 4.24 -7.64 13.20
C SER A 115 3.07 -8.04 14.09
N GLU A 116 2.53 -7.07 14.80
CA GLU A 116 1.23 -7.21 15.46
C GLU A 116 0.10 -7.40 14.43
N PRO A 117 -1.01 -8.07 14.79
CA PRO A 117 -2.17 -8.18 13.92
C PRO A 117 -2.67 -6.80 13.46
N PHE A 118 -2.88 -6.68 12.15
CA PHE A 118 -3.29 -5.46 11.46
C PHE A 118 -4.30 -5.80 10.38
N HIS A 119 -5.46 -5.14 10.39
CA HIS A 119 -6.49 -5.36 9.38
C HIS A 119 -7.42 -4.15 9.25
N THR A 120 -7.73 -3.80 8.01
CA THR A 120 -8.81 -2.87 7.64
C THR A 120 -9.48 -3.43 6.38
N GLY A 121 -10.78 -3.75 6.46
CA GLY A 121 -11.52 -4.38 5.36
C GLY A 121 -11.82 -3.41 4.22
N SER A 122 -11.78 -2.11 4.50
CA SER A 122 -11.88 -1.03 3.51
C SER A 122 -10.87 0.08 3.76
N GLN A 123 -10.66 0.90 2.73
CA GLN A 123 -9.72 2.03 2.75
C GLN A 123 -8.32 1.53 3.11
N GLY A 124 -7.63 2.23 4.01
CA GLY A 124 -6.21 1.99 4.26
C GLY A 124 -5.34 2.78 3.30
N ARG A 125 -4.17 3.16 3.83
CA ARG A 125 -3.15 3.90 3.11
C ARG A 125 -1.79 3.46 3.61
N TRP A 126 -0.83 3.33 2.73
CA TRP A 126 0.57 3.28 3.09
C TRP A 126 1.32 4.50 2.54
N GLU A 127 2.41 4.90 3.18
CA GLU A 127 3.18 6.06 2.73
C GLU A 127 4.64 5.86 3.11
N LEU A 128 5.53 5.89 2.13
CA LEU A 128 6.95 5.94 2.40
C LEU A 128 7.36 7.37 2.80
N LEU A 129 7.84 7.51 4.02
CA LEU A 129 8.31 8.73 4.66
C LEU A 129 9.84 8.87 4.59
N ASP A 130 10.31 10.11 4.76
CA ASP A 130 11.72 10.48 4.87
C ASP A 130 12.52 9.52 5.76
N HIS A 131 13.70 9.12 5.25
CA HIS A 131 14.65 8.17 5.83
C HIS A 131 14.29 6.68 5.72
N GLY A 132 13.31 6.30 4.89
CA GLY A 132 12.95 4.87 4.64
C GLY A 132 11.92 4.34 5.63
N ASN A 133 11.14 5.25 6.20
CA ASN A 133 10.10 5.01 7.18
C ASN A 133 8.77 4.74 6.42
N THR A 134 7.85 3.90 6.89
CA THR A 134 6.59 3.57 6.15
C THR A 134 5.36 3.74 7.02
N ARG A 135 4.54 4.75 6.80
CA ARG A 135 3.25 4.89 7.48
C ARG A 135 2.24 3.88 6.94
N LEU A 136 1.44 3.27 7.81
CA LEU A 136 0.29 2.43 7.48
C LEU A 136 -0.93 2.96 8.24
N THR A 137 -2.05 3.15 7.57
CA THR A 137 -3.29 3.64 8.19
C THR A 137 -4.32 2.52 8.25
N GLU A 138 -4.78 2.16 9.45
CA GLU A 138 -5.87 1.20 9.71
C GLU A 138 -7.15 2.03 9.89
N THR A 139 -7.83 2.34 8.78
CA THR A 139 -8.85 3.38 8.79
C THR A 139 -10.08 2.97 9.60
N GLU A 140 -10.52 1.72 9.53
CA GLU A 140 -11.74 1.26 10.20
C GLU A 140 -11.64 1.20 11.73
N SER A 141 -10.42 1.10 12.27
CA SER A 141 -10.17 1.17 13.72
C SER A 141 -9.60 2.51 14.20
N GLY A 142 -9.40 3.47 13.28
CA GLY A 142 -8.85 4.79 13.58
C GLY A 142 -7.36 4.81 13.96
N ARG A 143 -6.57 3.80 13.56
CA ARG A 143 -5.13 3.71 13.93
C ARG A 143 -4.22 4.20 12.82
N ILE A 144 -3.15 4.90 13.21
CA ILE A 144 -2.09 5.34 12.30
C ILE A 144 -0.77 4.73 12.79
N SER A 145 -0.25 3.77 12.04
CA SER A 145 1.06 3.15 12.25
C SER A 145 2.14 3.88 11.44
N ARG A 146 3.37 3.98 11.95
CA ARG A 146 4.53 4.58 11.29
C ARG A 146 5.75 3.64 11.39
N ALA A 147 6.18 3.00 10.32
CA ALA A 147 7.47 2.32 10.25
C ALA A 147 8.63 3.31 10.16
N ARG A 148 9.79 2.92 10.67
CA ARG A 148 11.10 3.39 10.29
C ARG A 148 11.83 2.37 9.43
N ARG A 149 12.89 2.79 8.74
CA ARG A 149 13.78 1.90 7.97
C ARG A 149 14.13 0.69 8.82
N TRP A 150 13.71 -0.48 8.37
CA TRP A 150 13.86 -1.77 9.05
C TRP A 150 13.23 -1.87 10.44
N ASP A 151 12.20 -1.08 10.80
CA ASP A 151 11.43 -1.19 12.07
C ASP A 151 10.01 -0.57 11.98
N LEU A 152 8.93 -1.34 11.85
CA LEU A 152 7.53 -0.90 11.88
C LEU A 152 7.09 -0.39 13.26
N CYS A 153 6.84 0.91 13.45
CA CYS A 153 6.33 1.50 14.70
C CYS A 153 4.80 1.75 14.64
N VAL A 154 3.98 0.78 15.04
CA VAL A 154 2.51 0.91 15.12
C VAL A 154 2.14 1.85 16.26
N ARG A 155 1.42 2.96 15.99
CA ARG A 155 0.79 3.79 17.02
C ARG A 155 -0.72 3.54 17.03
N ARG A 156 -1.26 2.94 18.09
CA ARG A 156 -2.71 2.86 18.29
C ARG A 156 -3.15 3.99 19.17
N HIS A 157 -4.08 4.81 18.69
CA HIS A 157 -4.85 5.69 19.55
C HIS A 157 -6.10 4.96 20.01
N ASN A 158 -6.30 4.85 21.31
CA ASN A 158 -7.53 4.28 21.88
C ASN A 158 -8.55 5.42 22.07
N PRO A 159 -9.67 5.43 21.33
CA PRO A 159 -10.66 6.51 21.42
C PRO A 159 -11.41 6.53 22.77
N ASP A 160 -11.38 5.43 23.53
CA ASP A 160 -12.11 5.33 24.80
C ASP A 160 -11.37 5.99 25.97
N ASP A 161 -10.02 6.01 25.94
CA ASP A 161 -9.19 6.54 27.04
C ASP A 161 -8.08 7.49 26.58
N GLY A 162 -7.98 7.76 25.28
CA GLY A 162 -6.98 8.63 24.67
C GLY A 162 -5.56 8.07 24.68
N SER A 163 -5.34 6.84 25.16
CA SER A 163 -4.01 6.24 25.25
C SER A 163 -3.40 5.99 23.88
N VAL A 164 -2.06 6.06 23.82
CA VAL A 164 -1.29 5.75 22.62
C VAL A 164 -0.38 4.56 22.93
N SER A 165 -0.63 3.42 22.27
CA SER A 165 0.28 2.26 22.34
C SER A 165 1.22 2.25 21.14
N VAL A 166 2.50 1.91 21.37
CA VAL A 166 3.55 1.94 20.37
C VAL A 166 4.22 0.56 20.27
N SER A 167 4.26 -0.07 19.09
CA SER A 167 4.91 -1.38 18.87
C SER A 167 5.90 -1.31 17.71
N ALA A 168 7.12 -1.85 17.83
CA ALA A 168 8.20 -1.81 16.82
C ALA A 168 8.51 -3.21 16.22
N ALA A 169 8.79 -3.35 14.92
CA ALA A 169 9.11 -4.66 14.28
C ALA A 169 10.06 -4.57 13.06
N SER A 170 11.18 -5.32 13.05
CA SER A 170 12.23 -5.18 12.02
C SER A 170 11.97 -5.91 10.68
N MET A 171 12.44 -5.36 9.55
CA MET A 171 12.26 -5.93 8.17
C MET A 171 13.61 -6.30 7.48
N PRO A 172 13.65 -7.22 6.49
CA PRO A 172 14.90 -7.78 5.93
C PRO A 172 15.59 -6.88 4.86
N PRO A 173 16.95 -6.78 4.84
CA PRO A 173 17.70 -5.83 4.01
C PRO A 173 17.58 -6.05 2.48
N GLY A 174 17.56 -4.95 1.68
CA GLY A 174 17.85 -5.04 0.23
C GLY A 174 17.11 -4.16 -0.80
N VAL A 175 16.39 -3.08 -0.43
CA VAL A 175 15.65 -2.24 -1.41
C VAL A 175 16.04 -0.76 -1.29
N SER A 176 16.19 -0.05 -2.41
CA SER A 176 16.58 1.37 -2.48
C SER A 176 15.44 2.25 -3.01
N PHE A 177 15.25 3.46 -2.47
CA PHE A 177 14.08 4.32 -2.73
C PHE A 177 14.44 5.82 -2.78
N SER A 178 13.70 6.61 -3.56
CA SER A 178 13.71 8.08 -3.57
C SER A 178 12.57 8.64 -2.71
N LEU A 179 12.81 9.76 -2.02
CA LEU A 179 11.90 10.34 -1.01
C LEU A 179 11.00 11.43 -1.59
N LYS A 180 9.69 11.39 -1.33
CA LYS A 180 8.80 12.56 -1.50
C LYS A 180 9.02 13.48 -0.29
N SER A 181 9.54 14.69 -0.52
CA SER A 181 9.86 15.65 0.55
C SER A 181 8.65 15.93 1.43
N ALA A 182 8.75 15.68 2.74
CA ALA A 182 7.74 16.10 3.70
C ALA A 182 8.41 16.75 4.92
N GLY A 183 8.46 18.08 4.91
CA GLY A 183 8.84 18.86 6.07
C GLY A 183 7.86 18.64 7.22
N MET A 184 8.23 17.81 8.19
CA MET A 184 7.75 17.89 9.58
C MET A 184 8.69 17.11 10.51
N ARG A 185 9.21 17.81 11.53
CA ARG A 185 10.10 17.26 12.57
C ARG A 185 9.28 16.42 13.55
N GLY A 186 9.80 15.25 13.93
CA GLY A 186 9.27 14.45 15.04
C GLY A 186 10.18 13.27 15.36
N THR A 187 10.78 13.28 16.56
CA THR A 187 11.72 12.27 17.08
C THR A 187 11.00 11.03 17.62
N CYS A 188 11.59 9.85 17.38
CA CYS A 188 11.54 8.69 18.29
C CYS A 188 12.93 8.61 18.95
N PRO A 189 13.08 8.02 20.15
CA PRO A 189 14.41 7.73 20.70
C PRO A 189 15.27 6.91 19.73
#